data_AF-A0A5C3KBH3-F1
#
_entry.id   AF-A0A5C3KBH3-F1
#
_cell.length_a   1.000
_cell.length_b   1.000
_cell.length_c   1.000
_cell.angle_alpha   90.00
_cell.angle_beta   90.00
_cell.angle_gamma   90.00
#
_symmetry.space_group_name_H-M   'P 1'
#
loop_
_entity.id
_entity.type
_entity.pdbx_description
1 polymer ?
#
loop_
_entity_poly.entity_id
_entity_poly.type
_entity_poly.pdbx_seq_one_letter_code
_entity_poly.pdbx_strand_id
1 'polypeptide(L)'
;MFFTGKIYVHHSAIARFFAPSDVCGSGGMHRQTIRCNPKWEGGGRFDMVIMHDRAGEEAVLGPKVAQLYLIFSFTDTTTEIEHHCALISMFPVDGDSDMKDPATGMWIVKRQEDGEDKPLPLQIVLLSEILRGAHLIPVYGTGYLPQDFSHVDALDSFYQYYVNPYVDNHTHEYLSRYDP
;
A
#
# COMPACT_ATOMS: atom_id res chain seq x y z
N MET A 1 -9.49 -27.41 0.23
CA MET A 1 -8.67 -27.56 -1.00
C MET A 1 -7.26 -27.13 -0.64
N PHE A 2 -6.23 -27.93 -0.92
CA PHE A 2 -4.84 -27.62 -0.56
C PHE A 2 -4.03 -27.41 -1.84
N PHE A 3 -3.24 -26.34 -1.89
CA PHE A 3 -2.27 -26.14 -2.96
C PHE A 3 -1.03 -27.00 -2.68
N THR A 4 -0.57 -27.77 -3.67
CA THR A 4 0.56 -28.71 -3.55
C THR A 4 1.79 -28.29 -4.35
N GLY A 5 1.76 -27.12 -5.00
CA GLY A 5 2.88 -26.58 -5.76
C GLY A 5 3.92 -25.87 -4.90
N LYS A 6 5.06 -25.51 -5.53
CA LYS A 6 6.09 -24.70 -4.87
C LYS A 6 5.67 -23.23 -4.85
N ILE A 7 5.92 -22.57 -3.72
CA ILE A 7 5.77 -21.13 -3.55
C ILE A 7 7.16 -20.53 -3.42
N TYR A 8 7.48 -19.55 -4.27
CA TYR A 8 8.74 -18.80 -4.23
C TYR A 8 8.49 -17.45 -3.57
N VAL A 9 9.26 -17.13 -2.53
CA VAL A 9 9.13 -15.87 -1.79
C VAL A 9 10.14 -14.85 -2.30
N HIS A 10 9.70 -13.61 -2.47
CA HIS A 10 10.50 -12.48 -2.92
C HIS A 10 10.45 -11.37 -1.87
N HIS A 11 11.56 -10.67 -1.66
CA HIS A 11 11.64 -9.58 -0.67
C HIS A 11 11.48 -8.18 -1.26
N SER A 12 11.31 -8.08 -2.57
CA SER A 12 11.06 -6.83 -3.28
C SER A 12 10.44 -7.08 -4.64
N ALA A 13 9.73 -6.09 -5.15
CA ALA A 13 9.26 -6.05 -6.53
C ALA A 13 9.52 -4.67 -7.15
N ILE A 14 9.44 -4.61 -8.48
CA ILE A 14 9.61 -3.38 -9.24
C ILE A 14 8.26 -2.93 -9.77
N ALA A 15 7.78 -1.80 -9.26
CA ALA A 15 6.64 -1.08 -9.83
C ALA A 15 7.13 -0.19 -10.97
N ARG A 16 6.42 -0.23 -12.12
CA ARG A 16 6.64 0.67 -13.25
C ARG A 16 5.35 1.42 -13.52
N PHE A 17 5.46 2.74 -13.60
CA PHE A 17 4.30 3.60 -13.83
C PHE A 17 4.68 4.74 -14.76
N PHE A 18 3.69 5.23 -15.49
CA PHE A 18 3.83 6.30 -16.45
C PHE A 18 3.36 7.62 -15.83
N ALA A 19 4.17 8.66 -15.93
CA ALA A 19 3.87 10.00 -15.46
C ALA A 19 4.08 11.01 -16.60
N PRO A 20 3.02 11.35 -17.35
CA PRO A 20 3.14 12.19 -18.55
C PRO A 20 3.58 13.63 -18.24
N SER A 21 3.32 14.11 -17.02
CA SER A 21 3.70 15.46 -16.58
C SER A 21 5.20 15.61 -16.30
N ASP A 22 5.94 14.50 -16.16
CA ASP A 22 7.37 14.48 -15.92
C ASP A 22 8.09 13.74 -17.04
N VAL A 23 8.77 14.51 -17.90
CA VAL A 23 9.44 13.97 -19.09
C VAL A 23 10.79 13.31 -18.75
N CYS A 24 11.13 13.16 -17.47
CA CYS A 24 12.33 12.43 -17.06
C CYS A 24 12.20 10.91 -17.31
N GLY A 25 13.05 10.38 -18.21
CA GLY A 25 13.07 8.97 -18.60
C GLY A 25 12.68 8.78 -20.08
N SER A 26 12.75 7.55 -20.59
CA SER A 26 12.32 7.24 -21.96
C SER A 26 10.79 7.36 -22.06
N GLY A 27 10.31 8.55 -22.40
CA GLY A 27 8.89 8.86 -22.53
C GLY A 27 8.11 8.82 -21.21
N GLY A 28 8.63 9.41 -20.12
CA GLY A 28 7.86 9.58 -18.86
C GLY A 28 7.58 8.29 -18.08
N MET A 29 8.38 7.23 -18.29
CA MET A 29 8.25 5.96 -17.56
C MET A 29 9.17 5.94 -16.33
N HIS A 30 8.61 5.67 -15.16
CA HIS A 30 9.31 5.63 -13.89
C HIS A 30 9.38 4.22 -13.31
N ARG A 31 10.37 4.01 -12.44
CA ARG A 31 10.64 2.72 -11.79
C ARG A 31 10.84 2.92 -10.30
N GLN A 32 10.03 2.26 -9.49
CA GLN A 32 10.17 2.23 -8.03
C GLN A 32 10.35 0.79 -7.54
N THR A 33 11.17 0.59 -6.52
CA THR A 33 11.30 -0.70 -5.83
C THR A 33 10.44 -0.66 -4.57
N ILE A 34 9.46 -1.56 -4.49
CA ILE A 34 8.67 -1.83 -3.29
C ILE A 34 9.28 -3.02 -2.55
N ARG A 35 9.30 -2.98 -1.23
CA ARG A 35 10.01 -3.95 -0.38
C ARG A 35 9.08 -4.62 0.63
N CYS A 36 9.38 -5.88 0.87
CA CYS A 36 8.70 -6.74 1.81
C CYS A 36 9.73 -7.71 2.41
N ASN A 37 10.55 -7.19 3.32
CA ASN A 37 11.66 -7.93 3.89
C ASN A 37 11.48 -8.07 5.41
N PRO A 38 11.20 -9.27 5.93
CA PRO A 38 11.02 -9.48 7.37
C PRO A 38 12.33 -9.34 8.18
N LYS A 39 13.49 -9.24 7.51
CA LYS A 39 14.81 -9.06 8.12
C LYS A 39 15.55 -7.90 7.46
N TRP A 40 15.28 -6.69 7.93
CA TRP A 40 15.87 -5.44 7.47
C TRP A 40 16.26 -4.57 8.66
N GLU A 41 17.56 -4.31 8.84
CA GLU A 41 18.10 -3.36 9.84
C GLU A 41 17.57 -3.55 11.29
N GLY A 42 17.39 -4.81 11.72
CA GLY A 42 16.92 -5.14 13.06
C GLY A 42 15.41 -5.28 13.22
N GLY A 43 14.63 -5.05 12.16
CA GLY A 43 13.18 -5.24 12.12
C GLY A 43 12.68 -5.78 10.77
N GLY A 44 11.37 -5.69 10.56
CA GLY A 44 10.75 -5.95 9.26
C GLY A 44 10.55 -4.65 8.48
N ARG A 45 10.69 -4.71 7.16
CA ARG A 45 10.34 -3.63 6.24
C ARG A 45 9.19 -4.07 5.34
N PHE A 46 8.03 -3.51 5.61
CA PHE A 46 6.77 -3.80 4.93
C PHE A 46 6.24 -2.50 4.34
N ASP A 47 6.62 -2.22 3.08
CA ASP A 47 6.30 -0.95 2.44
C ASP A 47 4.77 -0.81 2.27
N MET A 48 4.27 0.42 2.40
CA MET A 48 2.91 0.77 2.01
C MET A 48 2.82 0.90 0.50
N VAL A 49 1.67 0.57 -0.08
CA VAL A 49 1.43 0.57 -1.51
C VAL A 49 0.08 1.19 -1.87
N ILE A 50 0.02 1.79 -3.06
CA ILE A 50 -1.22 2.23 -3.72
C ILE A 50 -1.60 1.13 -4.71
N MET A 51 -2.87 0.72 -4.67
CA MET A 51 -3.44 -0.26 -5.58
C MET A 51 -4.12 0.44 -6.77
N HIS A 52 -4.20 -0.25 -7.91
CA HIS A 52 -5.03 0.17 -9.04
C HIS A 52 -6.52 0.08 -8.71
N ASP A 53 -7.29 1.00 -9.27
CA ASP A 53 -8.75 0.84 -9.37
C ASP A 53 -9.06 -0.19 -10.47
N ARG A 54 -9.74 -1.29 -10.14
CA ARG A 54 -10.13 -2.24 -11.17
C ARG A 54 -11.31 -1.69 -11.97
N ALA A 55 -11.28 -1.86 -13.28
CA ALA A 55 -12.39 -1.50 -14.15
C ALA A 55 -13.66 -2.29 -13.75
N GLY A 56 -14.75 -1.58 -13.45
CA GLY A 56 -16.03 -2.17 -13.05
C GLY A 56 -16.24 -2.33 -11.54
N GLU A 57 -15.28 -1.94 -10.71
CA GLU A 57 -15.54 -1.73 -9.27
C GLU A 57 -16.33 -0.43 -9.08
N GLU A 58 -17.21 -0.39 -8.06
CA GLU A 58 -17.92 0.84 -7.68
C GLU A 58 -16.91 1.97 -7.42
N ALA A 59 -17.30 3.21 -7.72
CA ALA A 59 -16.46 4.38 -7.49
C ALA A 59 -16.06 4.43 -6.01
N VAL A 60 -14.79 4.09 -5.73
CA VAL A 60 -14.25 4.14 -4.38
C VAL A 60 -13.91 5.59 -4.06
N LEU A 61 -14.37 6.07 -2.90
CA LEU A 61 -14.00 7.38 -2.36
C LEU A 61 -12.54 7.32 -1.93
N GLY A 62 -11.66 7.91 -2.75
CA GLY A 62 -10.23 8.04 -2.46
C GLY A 62 -9.35 6.84 -2.84
N PRO A 63 -8.05 6.91 -2.50
CA PRO A 63 -7.06 5.94 -2.94
C PRO A 63 -7.16 4.62 -2.17
N LYS A 64 -6.94 3.50 -2.89
CA LYS A 64 -6.77 2.18 -2.29
C LYS A 64 -5.35 2.02 -1.76
N VAL A 65 -5.20 2.06 -0.45
CA VAL A 65 -3.90 1.91 0.22
C VAL A 65 -3.85 0.57 0.94
N ALA A 66 -2.68 -0.06 0.94
CA ALA A 66 -2.44 -1.31 1.66
C ALA A 66 -1.01 -1.42 2.16
N GLN A 67 -0.78 -2.26 3.16
CA GLN A 67 0.55 -2.66 3.60
C GLN A 67 0.92 -4.03 3.03
N LEU A 68 2.14 -4.16 2.53
CA LEU A 68 2.64 -5.37 1.91
C LEU A 68 3.34 -6.30 2.92
N TYR A 69 2.86 -7.53 3.08
CA TYR A 69 3.37 -8.52 4.03
C TYR A 69 4.11 -9.70 3.42
N LEU A 70 3.82 -10.03 2.15
CA LEU A 70 4.55 -11.04 1.39
C LEU A 70 4.49 -10.74 -0.10
N ILE A 71 5.58 -10.97 -0.82
CA ILE A 71 5.57 -11.09 -2.27
C ILE A 71 5.95 -12.52 -2.60
N PHE A 72 5.18 -13.18 -3.45
CA PHE A 72 5.46 -14.56 -3.82
C PHE A 72 5.01 -14.87 -5.25
N SER A 73 5.57 -15.94 -5.82
CA SER A 73 5.06 -16.52 -7.05
C SER A 73 4.83 -18.01 -6.92
N PHE A 74 3.91 -18.52 -7.71
CA PHE A 74 3.63 -19.95 -7.83
C PHE A 74 3.13 -20.26 -9.23
N THR A 75 3.34 -21.49 -9.68
CA THR A 75 2.77 -21.99 -10.94
C THR A 75 1.52 -22.79 -10.63
N ASP A 76 0.40 -22.44 -11.27
CA ASP A 76 -0.81 -23.25 -11.21
C ASP A 76 -0.56 -24.57 -11.94
N THR A 77 -0.69 -25.69 -11.23
CA THR A 77 -0.43 -27.04 -11.76
C THR A 77 -1.43 -27.48 -12.81
N THR A 78 -2.58 -26.80 -12.92
CA THR A 78 -3.65 -27.13 -13.87
C THR A 78 -3.50 -26.35 -15.17
N THR A 79 -3.17 -25.06 -15.07
CA THR A 79 -3.06 -24.16 -16.23
C THR A 79 -1.62 -23.96 -16.70
N GLU A 80 -0.64 -24.38 -15.90
CA GLU A 80 0.81 -24.14 -16.11
C GLU A 80 1.20 -22.66 -16.15
N ILE A 81 0.33 -21.76 -15.69
CA ILE A 81 0.57 -20.32 -15.66
C ILE A 81 1.28 -19.95 -14.35
N GLU A 82 2.35 -19.14 -14.45
CA GLU A 82 2.97 -18.52 -13.29
C GLU A 82 2.18 -17.29 -12.85
N HIS A 83 1.83 -17.24 -11.56
CA HIS A 83 1.18 -16.12 -10.92
C HIS A 83 2.16 -15.42 -9.99
N HIS A 84 2.27 -14.10 -10.12
CA HIS A 84 2.96 -13.23 -9.17
C HIS A 84 1.92 -12.56 -8.28
N CYS A 85 2.03 -12.77 -6.97
CA CYS A 85 1.05 -12.34 -6.00
C CYS A 85 1.70 -11.59 -4.84
N ALA A 86 0.86 -10.84 -4.14
CA ALA A 86 1.19 -10.17 -2.91
C ALA A 86 0.16 -10.52 -1.83
N LEU A 87 0.62 -10.68 -0.59
CA LEU A 87 -0.23 -10.72 0.60
C LEU A 87 -0.24 -9.33 1.21
N ILE A 88 -1.43 -8.75 1.35
CA ILE A 88 -1.59 -7.37 1.80
C ILE A 88 -2.64 -7.26 2.90
N SER A 89 -2.58 -6.17 3.67
CA SER A 89 -3.66 -5.71 4.55
C SER A 89 -4.10 -4.31 4.13
N MET A 90 -5.40 -4.07 4.03
CA MET A 90 -5.94 -2.82 3.50
C MET A 90 -5.98 -1.71 4.55
N PHE A 91 -5.88 -0.48 4.05
CA PHE A 91 -6.05 0.75 4.81
C PHE A 91 -7.19 1.55 4.15
N PRO A 92 -8.47 1.20 4.44
CA PRO A 92 -9.60 1.93 3.88
C PRO A 92 -9.60 3.40 4.32
N VAL A 93 -10.18 4.25 3.47
CA VAL A 93 -10.52 5.63 3.85
C VAL A 93 -11.46 5.59 5.05
N ASP A 94 -11.20 6.45 6.03
CA ASP A 94 -11.99 6.46 7.25
C ASP A 94 -13.38 7.08 7.03
N GLY A 95 -14.41 6.37 7.47
CA GLY A 95 -15.79 6.46 6.97
C GLY A 95 -16.61 7.69 7.37
N ASP A 96 -16.04 8.62 8.14
CA ASP A 96 -16.65 9.93 8.40
C ASP A 96 -16.03 11.04 7.52
N SER A 97 -15.02 10.70 6.73
CA SER A 97 -14.31 11.62 5.82
C SER A 97 -14.50 11.18 4.37
N ASP A 98 -15.71 11.32 3.84
CA ASP A 98 -15.99 11.26 2.39
C ASP A 98 -15.21 12.33 1.59
N MET A 99 -14.42 13.15 2.27
CA MET A 99 -13.58 14.21 1.74
C MET A 99 -12.24 14.20 2.46
N LYS A 100 -11.22 14.71 1.77
CA LYS A 100 -9.90 15.00 2.33
C LYS A 100 -10.03 15.89 3.58
N ASP A 101 -9.10 15.72 4.51
CA ASP A 101 -8.99 16.59 5.68
C ASP A 101 -8.92 18.07 5.25
N PRO A 102 -9.81 18.96 5.73
CA PRO A 102 -9.89 20.33 5.24
C PRO A 102 -8.64 21.18 5.48
N ALA A 103 -7.84 20.84 6.50
CA ALA A 103 -6.65 21.62 6.85
C ALA A 103 -5.43 21.23 6.00
N THR A 104 -5.31 19.94 5.67
CA THR A 104 -4.14 19.37 4.97
C THR A 104 -4.40 19.03 3.50
N GLY A 105 -5.66 18.85 3.11
CA GLY A 105 -6.04 18.34 1.79
C GLY A 105 -5.61 16.89 1.54
N MET A 106 -5.39 16.10 2.60
CA MET A 106 -4.94 14.71 2.50
C MET A 106 -6.07 13.73 2.82
N TRP A 107 -6.03 12.56 2.19
CA TRP A 107 -6.92 11.45 2.55
C TRP A 107 -6.51 10.88 3.90
N ILE A 108 -7.48 10.61 4.77
CA ILE A 108 -7.27 9.90 6.04
C ILE A 108 -7.65 8.44 5.83
N VAL A 109 -6.71 7.55 6.14
CA VAL A 109 -6.92 6.09 6.13
C VAL A 109 -6.64 5.51 7.49
N LYS A 110 -7.29 4.39 7.81
CA LYS A 110 -6.99 3.60 9.00
C LYS A 110 -6.74 2.16 8.60
N ARG A 111 -5.96 1.44 9.41
CA ARG A 111 -5.76 0.01 9.22
C ARG A 111 -7.12 -0.70 9.29
N GLN A 112 -7.36 -1.64 8.39
CA GLN A 112 -8.57 -2.45 8.47
C GLN A 112 -8.49 -3.38 9.68
N GLU A 113 -9.56 -3.39 10.48
CA GLU A 113 -9.73 -4.24 11.65
C GLU A 113 -11.06 -4.98 11.54
N ASP A 114 -11.08 -6.29 11.78
CA ASP A 114 -12.31 -7.11 11.72
C ASP A 114 -13.00 -7.28 13.10
N GLY A 115 -12.65 -6.43 14.07
CA GLY A 115 -13.13 -6.42 15.45
C GLY A 115 -12.07 -6.78 16.48
N GLU A 116 -12.37 -6.54 17.76
CA GLU A 116 -11.48 -6.88 18.87
C GLU A 116 -11.10 -8.37 18.84
N ASP A 117 -9.81 -8.66 19.07
CA ASP A 117 -9.20 -9.99 19.11
C ASP A 117 -9.19 -10.82 17.80
N LYS A 118 -9.55 -10.24 16.66
CA LYS A 118 -9.39 -10.93 15.37
C LYS A 118 -8.00 -10.73 14.76
N PRO A 119 -7.46 -11.75 14.05
CA PRO A 119 -6.21 -11.57 13.33
C PRO A 119 -6.36 -10.49 12.26
N LEU A 120 -5.24 -9.83 11.95
CA LEU A 120 -5.19 -8.80 10.91
C LEU A 120 -5.82 -9.33 9.61
N PRO A 121 -6.78 -8.62 9.00
CA PRO A 121 -7.35 -9.02 7.72
C PRO A 121 -6.27 -9.00 6.64
N LEU A 122 -6.02 -10.16 6.04
CA LEU A 122 -5.04 -10.35 4.98
C LEU A 122 -5.70 -10.89 3.73
N GLN A 123 -5.32 -10.34 2.58
CA GLN A 123 -5.83 -10.75 1.27
C GLN A 123 -4.70 -10.95 0.27
N ILE A 124 -4.89 -11.90 -0.64
CA ILE A 124 -3.98 -12.14 -1.75
C ILE A 124 -4.46 -11.33 -2.96
N VAL A 125 -3.56 -10.54 -3.53
CA VAL A 125 -3.79 -9.77 -4.76
C VAL A 125 -2.74 -10.14 -5.81
N LEU A 126 -3.05 -9.91 -7.08
CA LEU A 126 -2.04 -10.01 -8.13
C LEU A 126 -1.04 -8.86 -7.97
N LEU A 127 0.24 -9.14 -8.20
CA LEU A 127 1.30 -8.13 -8.08
C LEU A 127 1.09 -6.97 -9.08
N SER A 128 0.43 -7.24 -10.22
CA SER A 128 0.05 -6.24 -11.23
C SER A 128 -1.02 -5.26 -10.76
N GLU A 129 -1.71 -5.53 -9.67
CA GLU A 129 -2.68 -4.61 -9.07
C GLU A 129 -2.00 -3.57 -8.18
N ILE A 130 -0.73 -3.78 -7.83
CA ILE A 130 0.05 -2.78 -7.10
C ILE A 130 0.57 -1.75 -8.11
N LEU A 131 0.09 -0.52 -8.00
CA LEU A 131 0.53 0.58 -8.84
C LEU A 131 1.93 1.06 -8.43
N ARG A 132 2.11 1.39 -7.15
CA ARG A 132 3.36 1.98 -6.63
C ARG A 132 3.40 1.97 -5.10
N GLY A 133 4.52 2.42 -4.52
CA GLY A 133 4.64 2.66 -3.08
C GLY A 133 3.78 3.85 -2.63
N ALA A 134 3.20 3.73 -1.43
CA ALA A 134 2.52 4.81 -0.73
C ALA A 134 3.40 5.33 0.41
N HIS A 135 3.11 6.55 0.86
CA HIS A 135 3.72 7.11 2.04
C HIS A 135 2.63 7.62 2.98
N LEU A 136 2.65 7.09 4.20
CA LEU A 136 1.70 7.43 5.23
C LEU A 136 2.37 8.31 6.29
N ILE A 137 1.64 9.31 6.76
CA ILE A 137 2.04 10.16 7.88
C ILE A 137 1.03 9.92 9.00
N PRO A 138 1.47 9.55 10.22
CA PRO A 138 0.55 9.43 11.34
C PRO A 138 -0.27 10.70 11.60
N VAL A 139 -1.56 10.55 11.88
CA VAL A 139 -2.36 11.63 12.45
C VAL A 139 -2.00 11.73 13.93
N TYR A 140 -1.21 12.73 14.28
CA TYR A 140 -0.74 12.90 15.66
C TYR A 140 -1.85 13.44 16.56
N GLY A 141 -1.97 12.84 17.75
CA GLY A 141 -2.79 13.37 18.84
C GLY A 141 -2.04 14.43 19.66
N THR A 142 -2.51 14.67 20.87
CA THR A 142 -1.93 15.64 21.81
C THR A 142 -0.85 15.05 22.72
N GLY A 143 -0.65 13.73 22.67
CA GLY A 143 0.33 13.02 23.49
C GLY A 143 1.77 13.09 22.95
N TYR A 144 2.72 12.74 23.81
CA TYR A 144 4.12 12.55 23.42
C TYR A 144 4.38 11.08 23.07
N LEU A 145 5.23 10.84 22.06
CA LEU A 145 5.74 9.50 21.82
C LEU A 145 6.76 9.12 22.90
N PRO A 146 6.83 7.82 23.28
CA PRO A 146 7.91 7.32 24.12
C PRO A 146 9.29 7.65 23.54
N GLN A 147 10.28 7.89 24.39
CA GLN A 147 11.63 8.24 23.95
C GLN A 147 12.30 7.13 23.12
N ASP A 148 11.90 5.88 23.36
CA ASP A 148 12.35 4.66 22.71
C ASP A 148 11.40 4.18 21.59
N PHE A 149 10.49 5.06 21.13
CA PHE A 149 9.58 4.74 20.03
C PHE A 149 10.35 4.38 18.75
N SER A 150 10.10 3.18 18.23
CA SER A 150 10.76 2.69 17.04
C SER A 150 10.00 3.07 15.78
N HIS A 151 10.73 3.49 14.74
CA HIS A 151 10.16 3.69 13.41
C HIS A 151 9.55 2.41 12.82
N VAL A 152 9.96 1.24 13.29
CA VAL A 152 9.44 -0.07 12.86
C VAL A 152 7.97 -0.22 13.26
N ASP A 153 7.59 0.31 14.43
CA ASP A 153 6.24 0.17 14.99
C ASP A 153 5.29 1.28 14.53
N ALA A 154 5.80 2.25 13.75
CA ALA A 154 5.08 3.46 13.39
C ALA A 154 3.81 3.21 12.55
N LEU A 155 3.72 2.10 11.81
CA LEU A 155 2.52 1.75 11.04
C LEU A 155 1.47 0.95 11.84
N ASP A 156 1.82 0.56 13.06
CA ASP A 156 0.96 -0.22 13.97
C ASP A 156 0.54 0.58 15.21
N SER A 157 1.17 1.74 15.45
CA SER A 157 1.03 2.48 16.71
C SER A 157 0.00 3.61 16.69
N PHE A 158 -0.44 4.05 15.50
CA PHE A 158 -1.41 5.14 15.37
C PHE A 158 -2.74 4.68 14.80
N TYR A 159 -3.80 5.36 15.21
CA TYR A 159 -5.17 5.04 14.82
C TYR A 159 -5.47 5.39 13.35
N GLN A 160 -4.92 6.51 12.88
CA GLN A 160 -5.17 7.06 11.55
C GLN A 160 -3.89 7.59 10.92
N TYR A 161 -3.88 7.64 9.59
CA TYR A 161 -2.76 8.12 8.80
C TYR A 161 -3.24 8.98 7.63
N TYR A 162 -2.52 10.07 7.37
CA TYR A 162 -2.65 10.82 6.13
C TYR A 162 -1.91 10.11 5.00
N VAL A 163 -2.56 9.97 3.86
CA VAL A 163 -1.90 9.57 2.60
C VAL A 163 -1.20 10.79 2.02
N ASN A 164 0.13 10.81 2.04
CA ASN A 164 0.90 12.00 1.64
C ASN A 164 0.99 12.11 0.10
N PRO A 165 0.33 13.09 -0.53
CA PRO A 165 0.43 13.29 -1.97
C PRO A 165 1.73 14.01 -2.37
N TYR A 166 2.47 14.60 -1.44
CA TYR A 166 3.60 15.49 -1.72
C TYR A 166 4.97 14.83 -1.63
N VAL A 167 5.04 13.49 -1.55
CA VAL A 167 6.33 12.77 -1.58
C VAL A 167 7.05 12.97 -2.89
N ASP A 168 6.31 12.97 -3.99
CA ASP A 168 6.80 13.29 -5.32
C ASP A 168 5.64 13.75 -6.21
N ASN A 169 5.98 14.37 -7.35
CA ASN A 169 5.02 14.93 -8.29
C ASN A 169 4.02 13.88 -8.81
N HIS A 170 4.46 12.64 -9.01
CA HIS A 170 3.62 11.57 -9.58
C HIS A 170 2.57 11.07 -8.60
N THR A 171 2.93 11.00 -7.32
CA THR A 171 2.00 10.71 -6.23
C THR A 171 0.90 11.75 -6.20
N HIS A 172 1.28 13.02 -6.32
CA HIS A 172 0.35 14.15 -6.31
C HIS A 172 -0.62 14.06 -7.49
N GLU A 173 -0.10 13.91 -8.72
CA GLU A 173 -0.92 13.79 -9.94
C GLU A 173 -1.86 12.58 -9.90
N TYR A 174 -1.42 11.46 -9.31
CA TYR A 174 -2.28 10.29 -9.17
C TYR A 174 -3.40 10.54 -8.16
N LEU A 175 -3.07 11.05 -6.97
CA LEU A 175 -4.03 11.26 -5.88
C LEU A 175 -4.99 12.42 -6.13
N SER A 176 -4.64 13.36 -7.01
CA SER A 176 -5.55 14.45 -7.43
C SER A 176 -6.68 13.97 -8.33
N ARG A 177 -6.63 12.75 -8.87
CA ARG A 177 -7.73 12.16 -9.65
C ARG A 177 -8.98 11.86 -8.81
N TYR A 178 -8.79 11.77 -7.50
CA TYR A 178 -9.88 11.60 -6.54
C TYR A 178 -10.39 12.95 -6.00
N ASP A 179 -9.91 14.09 -6.52
CA ASP A 179 -10.49 15.39 -6.19
C ASP A 179 -11.82 15.58 -6.94
N PRO A 180 -12.86 16.11 -6.26
CA PRO A 180 -14.17 16.37 -6.86
C PRO A 180 -14.17 17.49 -7.91
#